data_AF-A0A496PMW4-F1
#
_entry.id   AF-A0A496PMW4-F1
#
_cell.length_a   1.000
_cell.length_b   1.000
_cell.length_c   1.000
_cell.angle_alpha   90.00
_cell.angle_beta   90.00
_cell.angle_gamma   90.00
#
_symmetry.space_group_name_H-M   'P 1'
#
loop_
_entity.id
_entity.type
_entity.pdbx_description
1 polymer ?
#
loop_
_entity_poly.entity_id
_entity_poly.type
_entity_poly.pdbx_seq_one_letter_code
_entity_poly.pdbx_strand_id
1 'polypeptide(L)' 'MSPRKNVNNQPAAQKLLDSLPTHSVVLDKYGHAWQSGSIYWYRAFRVTPEPFSSWDLAFSFPITVIHTPKETK' A
#
# COMPACT_ATOMS: atom_id res chain seq x y z
N MET A 1 -12.57 8.42 -25.93
CA MET A 1 -12.89 7.91 -24.58
C MET A 1 -12.26 6.53 -24.44
N SER A 2 -11.13 6.43 -23.75
CA SER A 2 -10.47 5.13 -23.53
C SER A 2 -11.26 4.29 -22.52
N PRO A 3 -11.41 2.97 -22.74
CA PRO A 3 -12.16 2.11 -21.84
C PRO A 3 -11.46 2.02 -20.48
N ARG A 4 -12.21 2.30 -19.40
CA ARG A 4 -11.77 2.09 -18.01
C ARG A 4 -11.50 0.59 -17.83
N LYS A 5 -10.23 0.19 -17.81
CA LYS A 5 -9.80 -1.19 -17.48
C LYS A 5 -10.31 -1.56 -16.06
N ASN A 6 -11.27 -2.48 -15.99
CA ASN A 6 -11.65 -3.35 -14.84
C ASN A 6 -10.55 -3.40 -13.75
N VAL A 7 -10.59 -2.79 -12.56
CA VAL A 7 -11.60 -2.44 -11.51
C VAL A 7 -11.80 -3.50 -10.40
N ASN A 8 -11.21 -4.70 -10.44
CA ASN A 8 -11.46 -5.73 -9.40
C ASN A 8 -10.32 -6.04 -8.40
N ASN A 9 -9.15 -5.40 -8.51
CA ASN A 9 -8.04 -5.66 -7.58
C ASN A 9 -7.94 -4.64 -6.44
N GLN A 10 -8.58 -3.47 -6.58
CA GLN A 10 -8.60 -2.45 -5.54
C GLN A 10 -9.28 -2.94 -4.25
N PRO A 11 -10.44 -3.65 -4.29
CA PRO A 11 -11.05 -4.16 -3.07
C PRO A 11 -10.17 -5.19 -2.35
N ALA A 12 -9.40 -5.99 -3.09
CA ALA A 12 -8.49 -6.99 -2.53
C ALA A 12 -7.25 -6.33 -1.90
N ALA A 13 -6.67 -5.33 -2.57
CA ALA A 13 -5.56 -4.55 -2.06
C ALA A 13 -5.94 -3.80 -0.77
N GLN A 14 -7.09 -3.12 -0.77
CA GLN A 14 -7.58 -2.39 0.40
C GLN A 14 -7.84 -3.33 1.58
N LYS A 15 -8.54 -4.45 1.37
CA LYS A 15 -8.76 -5.45 2.42
C LYS A 15 -7.47 -6.00 3.01
N LEU A 16 -6.46 -6.25 2.18
CA LEU A 16 -5.14 -6.66 2.65
C LEU A 16 -4.51 -5.57 3.52
N LEU A 17 -4.45 -4.33 3.03
CA LEU A 17 -3.86 -3.21 3.76
C LEU A 17 -4.57 -2.95 5.09
N ASP A 18 -5.90 -3.03 5.12
CA ASP A 18 -6.71 -2.85 6.32
C ASP A 18 -6.51 -3.97 7.36
N SER A 19 -6.10 -5.17 6.91
CA SER A 19 -5.85 -6.32 7.79
C SER A 19 -4.47 -6.29 8.47
N LEU A 20 -3.56 -5.41 8.02
CA LEU A 20 -2.20 -5.35 8.53
C LEU A 20 -2.11 -4.43 9.75
N PRO A 21 -1.36 -4.81 10.80
CA PRO A 21 -1.18 -3.96 11.96
C PRO A 21 -0.40 -2.68 11.61
N THR A 22 -0.60 -1.63 12.42
CA THR A 22 0.21 -0.41 12.36
C THR A 22 1.70 -0.74 12.44
N HIS A 23 2.55 -0.01 11.72
CA HIS A 23 3.98 -0.26 11.52
C HIS A 23 4.35 -1.45 10.62
N SER A 24 3.37 -2.09 9.97
CA SER A 24 3.65 -3.05 8.89
C SER A 24 4.35 -2.36 7.72
N VAL A 25 5.16 -3.12 6.99
CA VAL A 25 5.84 -2.66 5.78
C VAL A 25 5.48 -3.55 4.61
N VAL A 26 5.14 -2.93 3.48
CA VAL A 26 4.79 -3.60 2.23
C VAL A 26 5.56 -3.02 1.06
N LEU A 27 5.67 -3.78 -0.03
CA LEU A 27 6.14 -3.33 -1.32
C LEU A 27 4.97 -3.24 -2.30
N ASP A 28 4.92 -2.15 -3.07
CA ASP A 28 4.02 -2.03 -4.21
C ASP A 28 4.57 -2.79 -5.45
N LYS A 29 3.77 -2.85 -6.52
CA LYS A 29 4.16 -3.50 -7.79
C LYS A 29 5.41 -2.93 -8.47
N TYR A 30 5.85 -1.75 -8.07
CA TYR A 30 7.05 -1.08 -8.57
C TYR A 30 8.25 -1.28 -7.63
N GLY A 31 8.08 -2.04 -6.55
CA GLY A 31 9.12 -2.30 -5.56
C GLY A 31 9.34 -1.15 -4.57
N HIS A 32 8.43 -0.18 -4.49
CA HIS A 32 8.56 0.88 -3.49
C HIS A 32 8.07 0.40 -2.13
N ALA A 33 8.82 0.70 -1.08
CA ALA A 33 8.45 0.39 0.28
C ALA A 33 7.45 1.40 0.86
N TRP A 34 6.43 0.88 1.52
CA TRP A 34 5.40 1.62 2.23
C TRP A 34 5.28 1.09 3.64
N GLN A 35 5.18 2.00 4.62
CA GLN A 35 4.97 1.66 6.02
C GLN A 35 3.62 2.21 6.51
N SER A 36 2.87 1.42 7.25
CA SER A 36 1.65 1.90 7.90
C SER A 36 2.00 2.76 9.12
N GLY A 37 1.35 3.92 9.21
CA GLY A 37 1.38 4.81 10.36
C GLY A 37 -0.05 5.20 10.72
N SER A 38 -0.52 4.72 11.87
CA SER A 38 -1.94 4.81 12.26
C SER A 38 -2.86 4.35 11.11
N ILE A 39 -3.75 5.22 10.61
CA ILE A 39 -4.70 4.92 9.53
C ILE A 39 -4.18 5.16 8.12
N TYR A 40 -2.94 5.63 7.96
CA TYR A 40 -2.36 5.99 6.67
C TYR A 40 -1.13 5.14 6.33
N TRP A 41 -0.84 5.02 5.04
CA TRP A 41 0.38 4.41 4.51
C TRP A 41 1.31 5.47 3.94
N TYR A 42 2.59 5.39 4.32
CA TYR A 42 3.64 6.33 3.95
C TYR A 42 4.74 5.62 3.17
N ARG A 43 5.09 6.16 2.01
CA ARG A 43 6.18 5.64 1.18
C ARG A 43 7.55 6.01 1.78
N ALA A 44 8.44 5.04 1.94
CA ALA A 44 9.71 5.18 2.66
C ALA A 44 10.73 6.10 1.96
N PHE A 45 10.65 6.23 0.64
CA PHE A 45 11.59 7.05 -0.14
C PHE A 45 10.85 7.86 -1.22
N ARG A 46 11.03 9.18 -1.19
CA ARG A 46 10.59 10.11 -2.24
C ARG A 46 11.72 10.31 -3.24
N VAL A 47 11.85 9.41 -4.22
CA VAL A 47 12.75 9.66 -5.37
C VAL A 47 12.14 10.73 -6.28
N THR A 48 10.81 10.77 -6.38
CA THR A 48 10.09 11.77 -7.18
C THR A 48 9.45 12.82 -6.28
N PRO A 49 9.41 14.10 -6.72
CA PRO A 49 8.81 15.19 -5.96
C PRO A 49 7.28 15.08 -5.86
N GLU A 50 6.66 14.19 -6.63
CA GLU A 50 5.20 13.99 -6.65
C GLU A 50 4.70 13.43 -5.31
N PRO A 51 3.65 14.03 -4.73
CA PRO A 51 3.05 13.50 -3.51
C PRO A 51 2.27 12.21 -3.82
N PHE A 52 2.70 11.09 -3.24
CA PHE A 52 1.90 9.86 -3.23
C PHE A 52 1.05 9.79 -1.97
N SER A 53 -0.20 9.39 -2.13
CA SER A 53 -1.16 9.17 -1.06
C SER A 53 -1.31 7.68 -0.77
N SER A 54 -1.83 7.35 0.41
CA SER A 54 -2.19 5.96 0.77
C SER A 54 -3.25 5.37 -0.18
N TRP A 55 -4.02 6.22 -0.86
CA TRP A 55 -4.95 5.82 -1.90
C TRP A 55 -4.23 5.25 -3.13
N ASP A 56 -3.10 5.83 -3.53
CA ASP A 56 -2.31 5.37 -4.69
C ASP A 56 -1.74 3.96 -4.47
N LEU A 57 -1.42 3.62 -3.21
CA LEU A 57 -0.98 2.28 -2.83
C LEU A 57 -2.07 1.23 -3.11
N ALA A 58 -3.34 1.53 -2.84
CA ALA A 58 -4.46 0.61 -3.10
C ALA A 58 -4.64 0.27 -4.59
N PHE A 59 -4.16 1.12 -5.51
CA PHE A 59 -4.13 0.86 -6.96
C PHE A 59 -2.83 0.22 -7.44
N SER A 60 -1.86 0.03 -6.56
CA SER A 60 -0.52 -0.45 -6.90
C SER A 60 -0.33 -1.95 -6.69
N PHE A 61 -1.41 -2.73 -6.83
CA PHE A 61 -1.39 -4.19 -6.75
C PHE A 61 -0.56 -4.83 -7.89
N PRO A 62 0.15 -5.96 -7.65
CA PRO A 62 0.25 -6.73 -6.39
C PRO A 62 1.00 -6.00 -5.27
N ILE A 63 0.56 -6.26 -4.03
CA ILE A 63 1.21 -5.77 -2.81
C ILE A 63 1.89 -6.95 -2.14
N THR A 64 3.18 -6.80 -1.80
CA THR A 64 3.96 -7.83 -1.09
C THR A 64 4.19 -7.38 0.34
N VAL A 65 3.75 -8.18 1.32
CA VAL A 65 4.00 -7.89 2.73
C VAL A 65 5.42 -8.33 3.07
N ILE A 66 6.26 -7.39 3.52
CA ILE A 66 7.67 -7.67 3.86
C ILE A 66 7.94 -7.66 5.36
N HIS A 67 7.13 -6.93 6.13
CA HIS A 67 7.22 -6.93 7.59
C HIS A 67 5.86 -6.73 8.22
N THR A 68 5.56 -7.55 9.22
CA THR A 68 4.45 -7.34 10.16
C THR A 68 5.03 -7.30 11.57
N PRO A 69 4.84 -6.20 12.32
CA PRO A 69 5.25 -6.15 13.71
C PRO A 69 4.51 -7.22 14.51
N LYS A 70 5.20 -7.81 15.49
CA LYS A 70 4.54 -8.68 16.46
C LYS A 70 3.60 -7.83 17.29
N GLU A 71 2.33 -8.23 17.39
CA GLU A 71 1.42 -7.65 18.39
C GLU A 71 2.03 -7.86 19.78
N THR A 72 2.51 -6.78 20.39
CA THR A 72 2.77 -6.75 21.83
C THR A 72 1.41 -6.73 22.53
N LYS A 73 1.02 -7.88 23.07
CA LYS A 73 -0.09 -8.02 24.01
C LYS A 73 0.17 -7.26 25.30
#